data_AF-A0A967B815-F1
#
_entry.id   AF-A0A967B815-F1
#
_cell.length_a   1.000
_cell.length_b   1.000
_cell.length_c   1.000
_cell.angle_alpha   90.00
_cell.angle_beta   90.00
_cell.angle_gamma   90.00
#
_symmetry.space_group_name_H-M   'P 1'
#
loop_
_entity.id
_entity.type
_entity.pdbx_description
1 polymer ?
#
loop_
_entity_poly.entity_id
_entity_poly.type
_entity_poly.pdbx_seq_one_letter_code
_entity_poly.pdbx_strand_id
1 'polypeptide(L)'
;MKYKSYSSSSQAKDPENNIPTFHDYCVTGADHKNKTNHCFSTFHLWRLVLKKKNDELIEMWEDMDWVSPEKILDILINSVDNLYSGKENFASIETGEKIELEFRIAHNASSFDLSKMPGKPPK
;
A
#
# COMPACT_ATOMS: atom_id res chain seq x y z
N MET A 1 -19.00 7.86 4.25
CA MET A 1 -18.00 7.13 3.45
C MET A 1 -18.00 7.67 2.04
N LYS A 2 -16.82 8.02 1.52
CA LYS A 2 -16.63 8.51 0.14
C LYS A 2 -16.19 7.35 -0.75
N TYR A 3 -16.57 7.41 -2.02
CA TYR A 3 -16.21 6.38 -3.00
C TYR A 3 -15.68 7.03 -4.28
N LYS A 4 -14.74 6.36 -4.94
CA LYS A 4 -14.19 6.75 -6.24
C LYS A 4 -14.25 5.57 -7.20
N SER A 5 -14.35 5.86 -8.48
CA SER A 5 -14.33 4.83 -9.51
C SER A 5 -12.97 4.15 -9.56
N TYR A 6 -12.98 2.82 -9.67
CA TYR A 6 -11.82 2.02 -10.02
C TYR A 6 -11.60 2.03 -11.55
N SER A 7 -10.34 2.00 -11.96
CA SER A 7 -9.91 1.77 -13.34
C SER A 7 -8.88 0.67 -13.31
N SER A 8 -9.02 -0.33 -14.18
CA SER A 8 -8.06 -1.44 -14.32
C SER A 8 -6.79 -1.01 -15.09
N SER A 9 -6.34 0.22 -14.88
CA SER A 9 -5.15 0.81 -15.51
C SER A 9 -4.23 1.38 -14.44
N SER A 10 -2.93 1.17 -14.63
CA SER A 10 -1.88 1.63 -13.73
C SER A 10 -0.91 2.54 -14.48
N GLN A 11 -0.41 3.57 -13.79
CA GLN A 11 0.63 4.49 -14.25
C GLN A 11 2.04 4.02 -13.83
N ALA A 12 2.17 2.79 -13.31
CA ALA A 12 3.44 2.16 -13.02
C ALA A 12 4.30 1.97 -14.29
N LYS A 13 5.60 1.77 -14.09
CA LYS A 13 6.54 1.43 -15.16
C LYS A 13 6.20 0.10 -15.83
N ASP A 14 5.66 -0.84 -15.05
CA ASP A 14 5.13 -2.12 -15.53
C ASP A 14 3.66 -2.25 -15.10
N PRO A 15 2.72 -1.74 -15.90
CA PRO A 15 1.31 -1.67 -15.53
C PRO A 15 0.68 -3.04 -15.29
N GLU A 16 1.08 -4.08 -16.03
CA GLU A 16 0.47 -5.41 -15.97
C GLU A 16 0.72 -6.08 -14.60
N ASN A 17 1.89 -5.83 -14.01
CA ASN A 17 2.25 -6.32 -12.68
C ASN A 17 1.75 -5.41 -11.54
N ASN A 18 1.12 -4.27 -11.87
CA ASN A 18 0.66 -3.26 -10.92
C ASN A 18 -0.83 -2.93 -11.06
N ILE A 19 -1.63 -3.91 -11.50
CA ILE A 19 -3.09 -3.82 -11.50
C ILE A 19 -3.61 -4.24 -10.11
N PRO A 20 -4.32 -3.36 -9.38
CA PRO A 20 -4.95 -3.73 -8.12
C PRO A 20 -6.06 -4.76 -8.31
N THR A 21 -6.26 -5.58 -7.29
CA THR A 21 -7.31 -6.59 -7.20
C THR A 21 -8.16 -6.36 -5.96
N PHE A 22 -9.32 -7.02 -5.90
CA PHE A 22 -10.25 -6.88 -4.78
C PHE A 22 -9.54 -7.02 -3.42
N HIS A 23 -9.88 -6.12 -2.49
CA HIS A 23 -9.25 -5.90 -1.18
C HIS A 23 -7.91 -5.18 -1.14
N ASP A 24 -7.24 -4.97 -2.27
CA ASP A 24 -6.01 -4.18 -2.32
C ASP A 24 -6.23 -2.74 -1.86
N TYR A 25 -5.13 -2.12 -1.46
CA TYR A 25 -5.08 -0.79 -0.85
C TYR A 25 -4.34 0.21 -1.73
N CYS A 26 -4.68 1.48 -1.62
CA CYS A 26 -4.00 2.55 -2.35
C CYS A 26 -3.76 3.77 -1.45
N VAL A 27 -2.53 4.28 -1.42
CA VAL A 27 -2.14 5.53 -0.74
C VAL A 27 -2.12 6.67 -1.75
N THR A 28 -2.95 7.69 -1.52
CA THR A 28 -3.04 8.85 -2.42
C THR A 28 -2.46 10.14 -1.86
N GLY A 29 -2.03 10.13 -0.60
CA GLY A 29 -1.47 11.31 0.06
C GLY A 29 -0.74 10.99 1.35
N ALA A 30 0.16 11.88 1.74
CA ALA A 30 0.86 11.84 3.02
C ALA A 30 0.82 13.24 3.66
N ASP A 31 0.49 13.30 4.95
CA ASP A 31 0.51 14.51 5.76
C ASP A 31 1.59 14.35 6.83
N HIS A 32 2.68 15.08 6.67
CA HIS A 32 3.80 15.10 7.59
C HIS A 32 3.58 16.20 8.63
N LYS A 33 2.73 15.95 9.63
CA LYS A 33 2.45 16.88 10.73
C LYS A 33 3.71 17.41 11.42
N ASN A 34 4.80 16.65 11.37
CA ASN A 34 6.12 17.07 11.81
C ASN A 34 7.15 16.91 10.68
N LYS A 35 7.64 18.03 10.14
CA LYS A 35 8.66 18.07 9.06
C LYS A 35 10.00 17.44 9.46
N THR A 36 10.28 17.26 10.75
CA THR A 36 11.52 16.67 11.24
C THR A 36 11.34 15.25 11.79
N ASN A 37 10.11 14.76 11.92
CA ASN A 37 9.84 13.40 12.36
C ASN A 37 8.70 12.78 11.56
N HIS A 38 9.08 12.02 10.54
CA HIS A 38 8.17 11.32 9.64
C HIS A 38 7.37 10.20 10.32
N CYS A 39 7.68 9.79 11.56
CA CYS A 39 6.88 8.82 12.31
C CYS A 39 5.50 9.37 12.73
N PHE A 40 5.31 10.70 12.70
CA PHE A 40 4.00 11.34 12.91
C PHE A 40 3.22 11.59 11.61
N SER A 41 3.67 10.99 10.50
CA SER A 41 2.96 11.13 9.23
C SER A 41 1.65 10.37 9.26
N THR A 42 0.62 10.91 8.62
CA THR A 42 -0.59 10.15 8.31
C THR A 42 -0.71 9.96 6.80
N PHE A 43 -1.34 8.88 6.37
CA PHE A 43 -1.46 8.51 4.96
C PHE A 43 -2.94 8.43 4.58
N HIS A 44 -3.33 9.07 3.49
CA HIS A 44 -4.70 8.96 2.99
C HIS A 44 -4.84 7.63 2.26
N LEU A 45 -5.69 6.75 2.80
CA LEU A 45 -5.78 5.36 2.39
C LEU A 45 -7.14 5.07 1.73
N TRP A 46 -7.10 4.23 0.70
CA TRP A 46 -8.27 3.69 0.03
C TRP A 46 -8.21 2.17 0.01
N ARG A 47 -9.39 1.53 0.01
CA ARG A 47 -9.52 0.07 -0.14
C ARG A 47 -10.39 -0.26 -1.35
N LEU A 48 -9.97 -1.23 -2.16
CA LEU A 48 -10.77 -1.71 -3.28
C LEU A 48 -11.87 -2.64 -2.76
N VAL A 49 -13.13 -2.26 -2.98
CA VAL A 49 -14.31 -3.00 -2.53
C VAL A 49 -15.30 -3.19 -3.66
N LEU A 50 -16.19 -4.19 -3.51
CA LEU A 50 -17.34 -4.36 -4.38
C LEU A 50 -18.51 -3.54 -3.85
N LYS A 51 -19.10 -2.72 -4.72
CA LYS A 51 -20.26 -1.90 -4.40
C LYS A 51 -21.39 -2.16 -5.37
N LYS A 52 -22.61 -2.29 -4.86
CA LYS A 52 -23.81 -2.45 -5.67
C LYS A 52 -24.20 -1.11 -6.31
N LYS A 53 -24.31 -1.06 -7.64
CA LYS A 53 -24.79 0.08 -8.42
C LYS A 53 -25.66 -0.44 -9.56
N ASN A 54 -26.92 0.01 -9.63
CA ASN A 54 -27.89 -0.41 -10.65
C ASN A 54 -28.00 -1.95 -10.79
N ASP A 55 -28.09 -2.66 -9.66
CA ASP A 55 -28.14 -4.12 -9.58
C ASP A 55 -26.88 -4.90 -10.03
N GLU A 56 -25.80 -4.21 -10.35
CA GLU A 56 -24.49 -4.80 -10.63
C GLU A 56 -23.51 -4.57 -9.48
N LEU A 57 -22.59 -5.51 -9.26
CA LEU A 57 -21.44 -5.31 -8.36
C LEU A 57 -20.28 -4.74 -9.17
N ILE A 58 -19.85 -3.54 -8.81
CA ILE A 58 -18.71 -2.87 -9.43
C ILE A 58 -17.61 -2.65 -8.40
N GLU A 59 -16.37 -2.73 -8.84
CA GLU A 59 -15.22 -2.39 -8.01
C GLU A 59 -15.14 -0.86 -7.85
N MET A 60 -14.97 -0.42 -6.61
CA MET A 60 -14.83 0.99 -6.25
C MET A 60 -13.81 1.14 -5.13
N TRP A 61 -13.10 2.26 -5.15
CA TRP A 61 -12.27 2.65 -4.02
C TRP A 61 -13.14 3.24 -2.92
N GLU A 62 -13.03 2.68 -1.72
CA GLU A 62 -13.65 3.18 -0.49
C GLU A 62 -12.62 3.97 0.32
N ASP A 63 -13.00 5.18 0.74
CA ASP A 63 -12.17 6.07 1.56
C ASP A 63 -12.04 5.53 2.99
N MET A 64 -10.80 5.21 3.39
CA MET A 64 -10.44 4.73 4.72
C MET A 64 -9.91 5.85 5.63
N ASP A 65 -10.03 7.11 5.19
CA ASP A 65 -9.52 8.30 5.87
C ASP A 65 -7.98 8.32 5.99
N TRP A 66 -7.46 9.27 6.75
CA TRP A 66 -6.04 9.40 7.10
C TRP A 66 -5.66 8.41 8.21
N VAL A 67 -4.79 7.45 7.88
CA VAL A 67 -4.35 6.39 8.79
C VAL A 67 -2.92 6.60 9.29
N SER A 68 -2.56 5.98 10.42
CA SER A 68 -1.21 6.02 10.97
C SER A 68 -0.21 5.17 10.17
N PRO A 69 1.10 5.39 10.34
CA PRO A 69 2.13 4.54 9.74
C PRO A 69 2.04 3.08 10.23
N GLU A 70 1.63 2.87 11.48
CA GLU A 70 1.38 1.55 12.06
C GLU A 70 0.34 0.76 11.24
N LYS A 71 -0.72 1.44 10.77
CA LYS A 71 -1.73 0.78 9.95
C LYS A 71 -1.21 0.40 8.57
N ILE A 72 -0.38 1.27 7.97
CA ILE A 72 0.29 0.96 6.70
C ILE A 72 1.25 -0.23 6.85
N LEU A 73 2.01 -0.27 7.94
CA LEU A 73 2.93 -1.36 8.23
C LEU A 73 2.19 -2.68 8.46
N ASP A 74 1.07 -2.65 9.17
CA ASP A 74 0.18 -3.81 9.38
C ASP A 74 -0.30 -4.38 8.04
N ILE A 75 -0.71 -3.53 7.10
CA ILE A 75 -1.09 -3.97 5.73
C ILE A 75 0.10 -4.63 5.03
N LEU A 76 1.28 -4.01 5.05
CA LEU A 76 2.46 -4.51 4.35
C LEU A 76 3.02 -5.83 4.92
N ILE A 77 2.83 -6.10 6.21
CA ILE A 77 3.42 -7.28 6.88
C ILE A 77 2.40 -8.41 7.05
N ASN A 78 1.16 -8.08 7.44
CA ASN A 78 0.18 -9.06 7.90
C ASN A 78 -0.92 -9.34 6.88
N SER A 79 -1.10 -8.47 5.87
CA SER A 79 -2.10 -8.70 4.83
C SER A 79 -1.56 -9.59 3.71
N VAL A 80 -2.48 -10.32 3.06
CA VAL A 80 -2.24 -10.92 1.74
C VAL A 80 -2.52 -9.94 0.61
N ASP A 81 -3.15 -8.81 0.94
CA ASP A 81 -3.52 -7.75 0.00
C ASP A 81 -2.30 -6.86 -0.30
N ASN A 82 -2.27 -6.30 -1.51
CA ASN A 82 -1.22 -5.40 -1.94
C ASN A 82 -1.52 -3.96 -1.55
N LEU A 83 -0.47 -3.16 -1.39
CA LEU A 83 -0.57 -1.72 -1.19
C LEU A 83 0.07 -1.01 -2.38
N TYR A 84 -0.61 -0.03 -2.96
CA TYR A 84 -0.12 0.75 -4.09
C TYR A 84 0.03 2.22 -3.73
N SER A 85 0.92 2.91 -4.44
CA SER A 85 0.86 4.35 -4.56
C SER A 85 -0.25 4.73 -5.53
N GLY A 86 -0.79 5.95 -5.41
CA GLY A 86 -1.75 6.44 -6.39
C GLY A 86 -1.96 7.94 -6.32
N LYS A 87 -2.75 8.42 -7.26
CA LYS A 87 -3.15 9.82 -7.37
C LYS A 87 -4.67 9.91 -7.33
N GLU A 88 -5.19 10.67 -6.36
CA GLU A 88 -6.61 10.99 -6.32
C GLU A 88 -6.94 12.04 -7.39
N ASN A 89 -7.93 11.73 -8.22
CA ASN A 89 -8.60 12.67 -9.12
C ASN A 89 -10.01 12.96 -8.62
N PHE A 90 -10.72 13.87 -9.29
CA PHE A 90 -12.06 14.29 -8.87
C PHE A 90 -13.05 13.12 -8.69
N ALA A 91 -13.06 12.15 -9.60
CA ALA A 91 -14.00 11.02 -9.59
C ALA A 91 -13.35 9.63 -9.52
N SER A 92 -12.02 9.53 -9.66
CA SER A 92 -11.29 8.27 -9.79
C SER A 92 -9.98 8.32 -9.02
N ILE A 93 -9.33 7.16 -8.92
CA ILE A 93 -7.96 7.02 -8.45
C ILE A 93 -7.15 6.33 -9.54
N GLU A 94 -6.02 6.93 -9.90
CA GLU A 94 -5.02 6.33 -10.78
C GLU A 94 -3.95 5.67 -9.92
N THR A 95 -3.78 4.36 -10.03
CA THR A 95 -2.76 3.64 -9.26
C THR A 95 -1.40 3.74 -9.94
N GLY A 96 -0.34 3.67 -9.14
CA GLY A 96 1.06 3.64 -9.56
C GLY A 96 1.73 2.34 -9.13
N GLU A 97 2.98 2.44 -8.68
CA GLU A 97 3.78 1.31 -8.23
C GLU A 97 3.24 0.70 -6.95
N LYS A 98 3.40 -0.62 -6.81
CA LYS A 98 3.25 -1.33 -5.54
C LYS A 98 4.26 -0.80 -4.52
N ILE A 99 3.80 -0.58 -3.30
CA ILE A 99 4.60 -0.16 -2.16
C ILE A 99 5.13 -1.42 -1.49
N GLU A 100 6.44 -1.45 -1.27
CA GLU A 100 7.14 -2.57 -0.66
C GLU A 100 7.87 -2.13 0.63
N LEU A 101 8.11 -3.09 1.51
CA LEU A 101 8.91 -2.89 2.72
C LEU A 101 10.37 -3.30 2.44
N GLU A 102 11.30 -2.35 2.56
CA GLU A 102 12.73 -2.63 2.43
C GLU A 102 13.37 -2.77 3.82
N PHE A 103 13.93 -3.95 4.12
CA PHE A 103 14.76 -4.15 5.31
C PHE A 103 16.21 -3.79 4.99
N ARG A 104 16.68 -2.68 5.56
CA ARG A 104 18.09 -2.31 5.49
C ARG A 104 18.83 -2.80 6.73
N ILE A 105 19.68 -3.81 6.54
CA ILE A 105 20.66 -4.21 7.55
C ILE A 105 21.89 -3.35 7.33
N ALA A 106 22.13 -2.38 8.23
CA ALA A 106 23.38 -1.64 8.21
C ALA A 106 24.55 -2.64 8.36
N HIS A 107 25.57 -2.50 7.51
CA HIS A 107 26.89 -3.07 7.77
C HIS A 107 27.48 -2.35 8.98
N ASN A 108 26.94 -2.63 10.17
CA ASN A 108 27.68 -2.43 11.39
C ASN A 108 28.93 -3.27 11.22
N ALA A 109 30.10 -2.73 11.57
CA ALA A 109 31.40 -3.42 11.55
C ALA A 109 31.41 -4.60 12.53
N SER A 110 30.52 -5.56 12.31
CA SER A 110 30.23 -6.72 13.12
C SER A 110 30.85 -7.91 12.42
N SER A 111 31.51 -8.77 13.19
CA SER A 111 32.12 -10.02 12.72
C SER A 111 31.08 -11.09 12.38
N PHE A 112 29.79 -10.76 12.39
CA PHE A 112 28.71 -11.71 12.11
C PHE A 112 28.49 -11.80 10.59
N ASP A 113 29.02 -12.88 10.02
CA ASP A 113 28.81 -13.22 8.63
C ASP A 113 27.36 -13.69 8.42
N LEU A 114 26.54 -12.85 7.78
CA LEU A 114 25.14 -13.15 7.47
C LEU A 114 25.00 -14.44 6.64
N SER A 115 26.01 -14.80 5.83
CA SER A 115 26.01 -16.04 5.06
C SER A 115 26.15 -17.30 5.93
N LYS A 116 26.55 -17.14 7.19
CA LYS A 116 26.67 -18.22 8.20
C LYS A 116 25.52 -18.25 9.19
N MET A 117 24.51 -17.38 9.04
CA MET A 117 23.32 -17.48 9.88
C MET A 117 22.62 -18.83 9.60
N PRO A 118 22.24 -19.57 10.65
CA PRO A 118 21.56 -20.84 10.46
C PRO A 118 20.26 -20.61 9.70
N GLY A 119 20.10 -21.32 8.58
CA GLY A 119 18.85 -21.34 7.84
C GLY A 119 17.72 -21.92 8.68
N LYS A 120 16.49 -21.75 8.19
CA LYS A 120 15.29 -22.32 8.84
C LYS A 120 15.50 -23.83 9.07
N PRO A 121 15.41 -24.33 10.31
CA PRO A 121 15.52 -25.76 10.55
C PRO A 121 14.43 -26.51 9.76
N PRO A 122 14.74 -27.68 9.19
CA PRO A 122 13.72 -28.50 8.55
C PRO A 122 12.64 -28.85 9.59
N LYS A 123 11.38 -28.82 9.15
CA LYS A 123 10.21 -29.21 9.96
C LYS A 123 10.24 -30.69 10.29
#